data_AF-A0A963UBG5-F1
#
_entry.id   AF-A0A963UBG5-F1
#
_cell.length_a   1.000
_cell.length_b   1.000
_cell.length_c   1.000
_cell.angle_alpha   90.00
_cell.angle_beta   90.00
_cell.angle_gamma   90.00
#
_symmetry.space_group_name_H-M   'P 1'
#
loop_
_entity.id
_entity.type
_entity.pdbx_description
1 polymer ?
#
loop_
_entity_poly.entity_id
_entity_poly.type
_entity_poly.pdbx_seq_one_letter_code
_entity_poly.pdbx_strand_id
1 'polypeptide(L)'
;MAYAASILVLSLLVLAGAFLAGQSLLSVAILGPATVAAVMLVWIIGQALQPRRYWIVVDGSNVLHWREGPPDISTVAMVAAELRRMGYTPVVWFDANVGQLVAERDLGRVALARLMRLPSIQVLVAPKGMPADPLLLAGARNLQARIVTNSRYPEWSDDYPEIAEAGRLVRGSITDSSVQLVLAPAETEETA
;
A
#
# COMPACT_ATOMS: atom_id res chain seq x y z
N MET A 1 15.88 4.81 6.92
CA MET A 1 16.66 3.99 7.88
C MET A 1 18.17 4.11 7.65
N ALA A 2 18.70 3.74 6.48
CA ALA A 2 20.16 3.78 6.21
C ALA A 2 20.82 5.17 6.44
N TYR A 3 20.19 6.24 5.95
CA TYR A 3 20.74 7.61 6.07
C TYR A 3 20.81 8.13 7.51
N ALA A 4 19.86 7.77 8.37
CA ALA A 4 19.83 8.23 9.77
C ALA A 4 20.96 7.59 10.59
N ALA A 5 21.27 6.31 10.34
CA ALA A 5 22.40 5.62 10.96
C ALA A 5 23.74 6.22 10.52
N SER A 6 23.90 6.54 9.23
CA SER A 6 25.11 7.18 8.71
C SER A 6 25.33 8.58 9.29
N ILE A 7 24.27 9.37 9.48
CA ILE A 7 24.34 10.71 10.08
C ILE A 7 24.67 10.64 11.58
N LEU A 8 24.10 9.67 12.31
CA LEU A 8 24.43 9.43 13.72
C LEU A 8 25.90 9.05 13.90
N VAL A 9 26.40 8.12 13.08
CA VAL A 9 27.80 7.70 13.10
C VAL A 9 28.73 8.87 12.77
N LEU A 10 28.40 9.67 11.76
CA LEU A 10 29.17 10.86 11.40
C LEU A 10 29.18 11.90 12.54
N SER A 11 28.05 12.10 13.22
CA SER A 11 27.94 13.03 14.35
C SER A 11 28.76 12.57 15.56
N LEU A 12 28.74 11.27 15.86
CA LEU A 12 29.58 10.67 16.90
C LEU A 12 31.07 10.75 16.57
N LEU A 13 31.46 10.58 15.29
CA LEU A 13 32.84 10.73 14.84
C LEU A 13 33.33 12.18 14.94
N VAL A 14 32.49 13.16 14.61
CA VAL A 14 32.82 14.59 14.79
C VAL A 14 32.98 14.94 16.26
N LEU A 15 32.11 14.41 17.13
CA LEU A 15 32.20 14.63 18.58
C LEU A 15 33.46 13.97 19.18
N ALA A 16 33.77 12.73 18.78
CA ALA A 16 34.97 12.02 19.19
C ALA A 16 36.25 12.69 18.68
N GLY A 17 36.26 13.16 17.43
CA GLY A 17 37.36 13.93 16.86
C GLY A 17 37.60 15.26 17.57
N ALA A 18 36.55 15.99 17.93
CA ALA A 18 36.65 17.23 18.70
C ALA A 18 37.19 17.00 20.11
N PHE A 19 36.81 15.90 20.75
CA PHE A 19 37.32 15.49 22.06
C PHE A 19 38.81 15.11 22.01
N LEU A 20 39.22 14.32 21.01
CA LEU A 20 40.62 13.92 20.80
C LEU A 20 41.52 15.10 20.41
N ALA A 21 40.98 16.15 19.79
CA ALA A 21 41.70 17.36 19.41
C ALA A 21 41.90 18.38 20.56
N GLY A 22 41.48 18.05 21.80
CA GLY A 22 41.71 18.89 22.98
C GLY A 22 40.87 20.17 23.04
N GLN A 23 39.73 20.21 22.35
CA GLN A 23 38.82 21.35 22.37
C GLN A 23 38.22 21.57 23.78
N SER A 24 37.93 22.82 24.12
CA SER A 24 37.38 23.17 25.44
C SER A 24 36.03 22.49 25.72
N LEU A 25 35.76 22.16 26.99
CA LEU A 25 34.51 21.52 27.42
C LEU A 25 33.26 22.31 27.00
N LEU A 26 33.39 23.64 26.90
CA LEU A 26 32.35 24.58 26.48
C LEU A 26 31.98 24.43 24.99
N SER A 27 32.97 24.11 24.14
CA SER A 27 32.76 23.86 22.71
C SER A 27 31.97 22.57 22.47
N VAL A 28 32.29 21.52 23.24
CA VAL A 28 31.58 20.21 23.18
C VAL A 28 30.15 20.34 23.71
N ALA A 29 29.95 21.14 24.77
CA ALA A 29 28.64 21.41 25.34
C ALA A 29 27.67 22.14 24.39
N ILE A 30 28.18 22.88 23.41
CA ILE A 30 27.37 23.62 22.43
C ILE A 30 27.22 22.83 21.12
N LEU A 31 28.31 22.27 20.57
CA LEU A 31 28.25 21.50 19.31
C LEU A 31 27.51 20.17 19.46
N GLY A 32 27.60 19.50 20.62
CA GLY A 32 26.93 18.22 20.88
C GLY A 32 25.41 18.30 20.74
N PRO A 33 24.72 19.17 21.50
CA PRO A 33 23.27 19.33 21.37
C PRO A 33 22.84 19.83 19.99
N ALA A 34 23.61 20.72 19.35
CA ALA A 34 23.29 21.26 18.02
C ALA A 34 23.31 20.16 16.94
N THR A 35 24.29 19.26 16.99
CA THR A 35 24.36 18.11 16.06
C THR A 35 23.19 17.16 16.29
N VAL A 36 22.89 16.78 17.54
CA VAL A 36 21.74 15.93 17.87
C VAL A 36 20.42 16.55 17.41
N ALA A 37 20.24 17.86 17.62
CA ALA A 37 19.07 18.59 17.14
C ALA A 37 18.96 18.57 15.61
N ALA A 38 20.07 18.74 14.89
CA ALA A 38 20.10 18.66 13.43
C ALA A 38 19.75 17.24 12.92
N VAL A 39 20.26 16.18 13.56
CA VAL A 39 19.90 14.79 13.21
C VAL A 39 18.41 14.53 13.46
N MET A 40 17.90 14.94 14.62
CA MET A 40 16.48 14.80 14.95
C MET A 40 15.60 15.57 13.96
N LEU A 41 15.98 16.80 13.61
CA LEU A 41 15.26 17.61 12.63
C LEU A 41 15.24 16.93 11.25
N VAL A 42 16.38 16.42 10.76
CA VAL A 42 16.44 15.68 9.48
C VAL A 42 15.62 14.39 9.54
N TRP A 43 15.61 13.68 10.68
CA TRP A 43 14.79 12.48 10.87
C TRP A 43 13.30 12.81 10.87
N ILE A 44 12.86 13.85 11.59
CA ILE A 44 11.48 14.31 11.64
C ILE A 44 11.02 14.80 10.26
N ILE A 45 11.81 15.64 9.60
CA ILE A 45 11.52 16.10 8.23
C ILE A 45 11.47 14.89 7.28
N GLY A 46 12.42 13.97 7.38
CA GLY A 46 12.46 12.76 6.56
C GLY A 46 11.27 11.83 6.77
N GLN A 47 10.69 11.80 7.97
CA GLN A 47 9.44 11.11 8.29
C GLN A 47 8.24 11.86 7.73
N ALA A 48 8.16 13.17 7.93
CA ALA A 48 7.08 14.03 7.45
C ALA A 48 7.00 14.09 5.92
N LEU A 49 8.15 13.98 5.25
CA LEU A 49 8.27 13.94 3.80
C LEU A 49 8.15 12.52 3.22
N GLN A 50 7.94 11.47 4.04
CA GLN A 50 7.62 10.16 3.46
C GLN A 50 6.28 10.28 2.71
N PRO A 51 6.23 9.91 1.41
CA PRO A 51 4.97 9.91 0.70
C PRO A 51 4.00 8.97 1.40
N ARG A 52 2.89 9.52 1.93
CA ARG A 52 1.79 8.70 2.44
C ARG A 52 1.32 7.80 1.30
N ARG A 53 1.56 6.50 1.46
CA ARG A 53 1.04 5.51 0.50
C ARG A 53 -0.44 5.37 0.78
N TYR A 54 -1.26 5.91 -0.11
CA TYR A 54 -2.70 5.68 -0.11
C TYR A 54 -2.96 4.27 -0.62
N TRP A 55 -2.81 3.28 0.27
CA TRP A 55 -3.08 1.90 -0.06
C TRP A 55 -4.56 1.71 -0.39
N ILE A 56 -4.81 0.92 -1.43
CA ILE A 56 -6.16 0.49 -1.77
C ILE A 56 -6.11 -0.98 -2.15
N VAL A 57 -6.98 -1.77 -1.54
CA VAL A 57 -7.09 -3.19 -1.84
C VAL A 57 -8.04 -3.37 -3.02
N VAL A 58 -7.71 -4.25 -3.94
CA VAL A 58 -8.54 -4.60 -5.08
C VAL A 58 -8.91 -6.07 -4.96
N ASP A 59 -10.21 -6.35 -4.94
CA ASP A 59 -10.74 -7.70 -5.09
C ASP A 59 -10.62 -8.11 -6.56
N GLY A 60 -9.48 -8.70 -6.91
CA GLY A 60 -9.17 -9.12 -8.26
C GLY A 60 -10.14 -10.19 -8.75
N SER A 61 -10.54 -11.13 -7.90
CA SER A 61 -11.54 -12.16 -8.23
C SER A 61 -12.88 -11.55 -8.63
N ASN A 62 -13.36 -10.55 -7.89
CA ASN A 62 -14.59 -9.84 -8.25
C ASN A 62 -14.41 -8.97 -9.50
N VAL A 63 -13.32 -8.20 -9.58
CA VAL A 63 -13.07 -7.25 -10.67
C VAL A 63 -12.87 -7.96 -12.02
N LEU A 64 -12.34 -9.18 -12.04
CA LEU A 64 -12.23 -10.00 -13.25
C LEU A 64 -13.56 -10.13 -14.02
N HIS A 65 -14.69 -10.05 -13.32
CA HIS A 65 -16.03 -10.25 -13.85
C HIS A 65 -16.80 -8.94 -14.08
N TRP A 66 -16.17 -7.76 -13.99
CA TRP A 66 -16.88 -6.49 -14.21
C TRP A 66 -17.26 -6.24 -15.66
N ARG A 67 -16.60 -6.90 -16.61
CA ARG A 67 -16.96 -6.88 -18.03
C ARG A 67 -17.84 -8.09 -18.34
N GLU A 68 -18.80 -7.93 -19.23
CA GLU A 68 -19.61 -9.05 -19.72
C GLU A 68 -18.73 -10.07 -20.44
N GLY A 69 -19.00 -11.36 -20.20
CA GLY A 69 -18.30 -12.47 -20.83
C GLY A 69 -17.35 -13.22 -19.88
N PRO A 70 -16.31 -13.88 -20.41
CA PRO A 70 -15.38 -14.66 -19.60
C PRO A 70 -14.54 -13.76 -18.68
N PRO A 71 -14.00 -14.30 -17.56
CA PRO A 71 -13.10 -13.57 -16.68
C PRO A 71 -11.93 -12.94 -17.47
N ASP A 72 -11.71 -11.64 -17.27
CA ASP A 72 -10.74 -10.88 -18.06
C ASP A 72 -9.75 -10.13 -17.17
N ILE A 73 -8.49 -10.58 -17.18
CA ILE A 73 -7.40 -9.98 -16.40
C ILE A 73 -7.10 -8.53 -16.83
N SER A 74 -7.43 -8.15 -18.07
CA SER A 74 -7.27 -6.77 -18.54
C SER A 74 -8.16 -5.80 -17.76
N THR A 75 -9.33 -6.25 -17.30
CA THR A 75 -10.24 -5.47 -16.45
C THR A 75 -9.55 -5.08 -15.14
N VAL A 76 -8.88 -6.02 -14.47
CA VAL A 76 -8.13 -5.75 -13.25
C VAL A 76 -6.94 -4.82 -13.52
N ALA A 77 -6.25 -5.01 -14.66
CA ALA A 77 -5.15 -4.15 -15.08
C ALA A 77 -5.60 -2.70 -15.31
N MET A 78 -6.77 -2.49 -15.93
CA MET A 78 -7.36 -1.16 -16.15
C MET A 78 -7.73 -0.50 -14.82
N VAL A 79 -8.37 -1.22 -13.90
CA VAL A 79 -8.69 -0.72 -12.56
C VAL A 79 -7.42 -0.33 -11.80
N ALA A 80 -6.39 -1.18 -11.81
CA ALA A 80 -5.14 -0.88 -11.13
C ALA A 80 -4.40 0.33 -11.73
N ALA A 81 -4.44 0.49 -13.06
CA ALA A 81 -3.87 1.65 -13.74
C ALA A 81 -4.60 2.94 -13.34
N GLU A 82 -5.93 2.90 -13.29
CA GLU A 82 -6.76 4.06 -12.92
C GLU A 82 -6.52 4.47 -11.45
N LEU A 83 -6.45 3.50 -10.54
CA LEU A 83 -6.12 3.75 -9.13
C LEU A 83 -4.74 4.41 -8.96
N ARG A 84 -3.74 3.96 -9.73
CA ARG A 84 -2.41 4.58 -9.75
C ARG A 84 -2.45 6.01 -10.30
N ARG A 85 -3.26 6.26 -11.33
CA ARG A 85 -3.48 7.60 -11.89
C ARG A 85 -4.09 8.55 -10.86
N MET A 86 -4.97 8.03 -9.99
CA MET A 86 -5.56 8.75 -8.87
C MET A 86 -4.63 8.90 -7.65
N GLY A 87 -3.40 8.37 -7.69
CA GLY A 87 -2.43 8.47 -6.60
C GLY A 87 -2.48 7.36 -5.55
N TYR A 88 -3.32 6.33 -5.76
CA TYR A 88 -3.35 5.16 -4.88
C TYR A 88 -2.25 4.14 -5.23
N THR A 89 -1.89 3.34 -4.23
CA THR A 89 -1.04 2.16 -4.40
C THR A 89 -1.90 0.90 -4.30
N PRO A 90 -2.27 0.26 -5.43
CA PRO A 90 -3.14 -0.90 -5.41
C PRO A 90 -2.44 -2.14 -4.86
N VAL A 91 -3.16 -2.95 -4.10
CA VAL A 91 -2.80 -4.31 -3.70
C VAL A 91 -3.93 -5.24 -4.12
N VAL A 92 -3.66 -6.11 -5.09
CA VAL A 92 -4.66 -6.97 -5.71
C VAL A 92 -4.63 -8.35 -5.06
N TRP A 93 -5.80 -8.80 -4.62
CA TRP A 93 -6.02 -10.16 -4.10
C TRP A 93 -6.79 -11.01 -5.12
N PHE A 94 -6.44 -12.28 -5.20
CA PHE A 94 -7.13 -13.26 -6.02
C PHE A 94 -7.36 -14.56 -5.26
N ASP A 95 -8.39 -15.29 -5.65
CA ASP A 95 -8.56 -16.69 -5.31
C ASP A 95 -7.51 -17.58 -5.97
N ALA A 96 -7.33 -18.76 -5.39
CA ALA A 96 -6.36 -19.75 -5.87
C ALA A 96 -6.62 -20.22 -7.31
N ASN A 97 -7.85 -20.08 -7.82
CA ASN A 97 -8.25 -20.53 -9.15
C ASN A 97 -7.97 -19.50 -10.26
N VAL A 98 -7.50 -18.29 -9.94
CA VAL A 98 -7.36 -17.19 -10.92
C VAL A 98 -6.58 -17.60 -12.17
N GLY A 99 -5.49 -18.37 -12.02
CA GLY A 99 -4.69 -18.80 -13.16
C GLY A 99 -5.48 -19.66 -14.15
N GLN A 100 -6.31 -20.56 -13.63
CA GLN A 100 -7.17 -21.42 -14.45
C GLN A 100 -8.21 -20.59 -15.20
N LEU A 101 -8.75 -19.54 -14.57
CA LEU A 101 -9.74 -18.65 -15.18
C LEU A 101 -9.18 -17.80 -16.32
N VAL A 102 -7.93 -17.34 -16.21
CA VAL A 102 -7.37 -16.34 -17.16
C VAL A 102 -6.35 -16.91 -18.15
N ALA A 103 -5.87 -18.14 -17.92
CA ALA A 103 -4.83 -18.74 -18.75
C ALA A 103 -4.90 -20.27 -18.83
N GLU A 104 -5.98 -20.90 -18.34
CA GLU A 104 -6.18 -22.37 -18.35
C GLU A 104 -5.01 -23.16 -17.74
N ARG A 105 -4.30 -22.55 -16.78
CA ARG A 105 -3.18 -23.16 -16.06
C ARG A 105 -2.93 -22.44 -14.74
N ASP A 106 -2.22 -23.10 -13.83
CA ASP A 106 -1.84 -22.45 -12.58
C ASP A 106 -0.85 -21.31 -12.85
N LEU A 107 -1.21 -20.11 -12.35
CA LEU A 107 -0.36 -18.91 -12.43
C LEU A 107 -0.01 -18.45 -11.02
N GLY A 108 1.29 -18.29 -10.76
CA GLY A 108 1.78 -17.66 -9.54
C GLY A 108 1.75 -16.13 -9.62
N ARG A 109 1.96 -15.48 -8.47
CA ARG A 109 1.97 -14.01 -8.33
C ARG A 109 2.80 -13.26 -9.36
N VAL A 110 3.96 -13.79 -9.76
CA VAL A 110 4.87 -13.11 -10.69
C VAL A 110 4.27 -13.02 -12.09
N ALA A 111 3.60 -14.08 -12.54
CA ALA A 111 2.96 -14.11 -13.86
C ALA A 111 1.76 -13.15 -13.90
N LEU A 112 0.88 -13.22 -12.90
CA LEU A 112 -0.27 -12.33 -12.75
C LEU A 112 0.15 -10.86 -12.68
N ALA A 113 1.20 -10.56 -11.91
CA ALA A 113 1.74 -9.20 -11.79
C ALA A 113 2.24 -8.64 -13.13
N ARG A 114 2.86 -9.48 -13.98
CA ARG A 114 3.27 -9.06 -15.32
C ARG A 114 2.06 -8.73 -16.21
N LEU A 115 1.01 -9.54 -16.16
CA LEU A 115 -0.23 -9.30 -16.94
C LEU A 115 -0.87 -7.95 -16.56
N MET A 116 -0.85 -7.59 -15.28
CA MET A 116 -1.42 -6.33 -14.79
C MET A 116 -0.44 -5.15 -14.75
N ARG A 117 0.84 -5.36 -15.12
CA ARG A 117 1.92 -4.36 -15.02
C ARG A 117 2.07 -3.79 -13.60
N LEU A 118 1.95 -4.67 -12.60
CA LEU A 118 2.14 -4.35 -11.19
C LEU A 118 3.44 -4.98 -10.63
N PRO A 119 4.03 -4.39 -9.58
CA PRO A 119 5.02 -5.08 -8.76
C PRO A 119 4.45 -6.39 -8.21
N SER A 120 5.22 -7.47 -8.24
CA SER A 120 4.75 -8.79 -7.75
C SER A 120 4.37 -8.82 -6.28
N ILE A 121 4.91 -7.90 -5.46
CA ILE A 121 4.55 -7.73 -4.06
C ILE A 121 3.14 -7.14 -3.86
N GLN A 122 2.62 -6.44 -4.87
CA GLN A 122 1.26 -5.90 -4.88
C GLN A 122 0.23 -6.92 -5.38
N VAL A 123 0.65 -8.16 -5.69
CA VAL A 123 -0.24 -9.22 -6.16
C VAL A 123 -0.19 -10.41 -5.22
N LEU A 124 -1.34 -10.68 -4.62
CA LEU A 124 -1.55 -11.69 -3.60
C LEU A 124 -2.55 -12.70 -4.13
N VAL A 125 -2.27 -13.98 -3.91
CA VAL A 125 -3.12 -15.10 -4.32
C VAL A 125 -3.35 -15.94 -3.08
N ALA A 126 -4.61 -16.23 -2.78
CA ALA A 126 -4.97 -17.08 -1.66
C ALA A 126 -4.36 -18.48 -1.83
N PRO A 127 -3.90 -19.12 -0.75
CA PRO A 127 -3.50 -20.52 -0.79
C PRO A 127 -4.64 -21.42 -1.27
N LYS A 128 -4.32 -22.51 -1.96
CA LYS A 128 -5.32 -23.48 -2.41
C LYS A 128 -6.09 -24.06 -1.21
N GLY A 129 -7.41 -24.06 -1.29
CA GLY A 129 -8.30 -24.54 -0.23
C GLY A 129 -8.62 -23.51 0.86
N MET A 130 -8.13 -22.28 0.74
CA MET A 130 -8.49 -21.17 1.62
C MET A 130 -9.24 -20.09 0.82
N PRO A 131 -10.37 -19.56 1.34
CA PRO A 131 -11.09 -18.47 0.68
C PRO A 131 -10.24 -17.18 0.65
N ALA A 132 -10.28 -16.43 -0.46
CA ALA A 132 -9.54 -15.17 -0.54
C ALA A 132 -10.16 -14.05 0.29
N ASP A 133 -11.48 -14.01 0.41
CA ASP A 133 -12.24 -12.95 1.10
C ASP A 133 -11.69 -12.61 2.51
N PRO A 134 -11.53 -13.56 3.46
CA PRO A 134 -11.03 -13.21 4.78
C PRO A 134 -9.57 -12.73 4.76
N LEU A 135 -8.74 -13.21 3.82
CA LEU A 135 -7.36 -12.76 3.66
C LEU A 135 -7.30 -11.34 3.09
N LEU A 136 -8.16 -11.05 2.11
CA LEU A 136 -8.34 -9.74 1.51
C LEU A 136 -8.84 -8.73 2.54
N LEU A 137 -9.89 -9.08 3.30
CA LEU A 137 -10.47 -8.23 4.34
C LEU A 137 -9.47 -7.94 5.46
N ALA A 138 -8.77 -8.97 5.96
CA ALA A 138 -7.70 -8.80 6.93
C ALA A 138 -6.55 -7.93 6.38
N GLY A 139 -6.17 -8.13 5.11
CA GLY A 139 -5.17 -7.30 4.43
C GLY A 139 -5.59 -5.83 4.35
N ALA A 140 -6.85 -5.57 4.00
CA ALA A 140 -7.40 -4.21 3.93
C ALA A 140 -7.43 -3.54 5.31
N ARG A 141 -7.86 -4.26 6.36
CA ARG A 141 -7.83 -3.79 7.74
C ARG A 141 -6.40 -3.41 8.18
N ASN A 142 -5.44 -4.29 7.95
CA ASN A 142 -4.03 -4.06 8.33
C ASN A 142 -3.41 -2.86 7.62
N LEU A 143 -3.81 -2.61 6.37
CA LEU A 143 -3.36 -1.46 5.59
C LEU A 143 -4.18 -0.20 5.85
N GLN A 144 -5.23 -0.28 6.68
CA GLN A 144 -6.26 0.75 6.83
C GLN A 144 -6.79 1.24 5.47
N ALA A 145 -6.91 0.31 4.52
CA ALA A 145 -7.22 0.59 3.13
C ALA A 145 -8.72 0.47 2.85
N ARG A 146 -9.15 1.15 1.79
CA ARG A 146 -10.44 0.90 1.14
C ARG A 146 -10.33 -0.31 0.21
N ILE A 147 -11.46 -0.88 -0.18
CA ILE A 147 -11.55 -2.11 -0.97
C ILE A 147 -12.35 -1.84 -2.25
N VAL A 148 -11.73 -2.02 -3.41
CA VAL A 148 -12.41 -1.96 -4.71
C VAL A 148 -13.04 -3.31 -5.00
N THR A 149 -14.37 -3.33 -5.01
CA THR A 149 -15.18 -4.55 -5.21
C THR A 149 -16.65 -4.18 -5.40
N ASN A 150 -17.42 -5.03 -6.08
CA ASN A 150 -18.89 -5.00 -6.11
C ASN A 150 -19.52 -6.04 -5.17
N SER A 151 -18.72 -6.88 -4.49
CA SER A 151 -19.18 -7.83 -3.49
C SER A 151 -19.62 -7.17 -2.18
N ARG A 152 -20.59 -7.76 -1.48
CA ARG A 152 -21.05 -7.27 -0.17
C ARG A 152 -20.48 -8.02 1.03
N TYR A 153 -19.83 -9.17 0.80
CA TYR A 153 -19.24 -10.04 1.83
C TYR A 153 -20.17 -10.34 3.02
N PRO A 154 -21.42 -10.78 2.78
CA PRO A 154 -22.40 -10.95 3.87
C PRO A 154 -21.97 -11.97 4.92
N GLU A 155 -21.22 -13.01 4.52
CA GLU A 155 -20.73 -14.04 5.43
C GLU A 155 -19.61 -13.54 6.36
N TRP A 156 -18.98 -12.41 6.04
CA TRP A 156 -17.85 -11.86 6.78
C TRP A 156 -18.22 -10.58 7.55
N SER A 157 -19.49 -10.13 7.52
CA SER A 157 -19.89 -8.86 8.13
C SER A 157 -19.72 -8.82 9.64
N ASP A 158 -19.85 -9.95 10.32
CA ASP A 158 -19.72 -10.04 11.77
C ASP A 158 -18.25 -9.93 12.21
N ASP A 159 -17.34 -10.54 11.44
CA ASP A 159 -15.89 -10.49 11.69
C ASP A 159 -15.25 -9.19 11.19
N TYR A 160 -15.86 -8.55 10.19
CA TYR A 160 -15.38 -7.33 9.54
C TYR A 160 -16.49 -6.27 9.43
N PRO A 161 -17.00 -5.74 10.58
CA PRO A 161 -18.09 -4.77 10.57
C PRO A 161 -17.73 -3.48 9.81
N GLU A 162 -16.45 -3.16 9.67
CA GLU A 162 -15.98 -1.98 8.95
C GLU A 162 -16.37 -1.96 7.45
N ILE A 163 -16.73 -3.11 6.86
CA ILE A 163 -17.20 -3.15 5.45
C ILE A 163 -18.53 -2.42 5.25
N ALA A 164 -19.29 -2.21 6.33
CA ALA A 164 -20.51 -1.43 6.33
C ALA A 164 -20.25 0.09 6.42
N GLU A 165 -19.03 0.51 6.76
CA GLU A 165 -18.65 1.93 6.82
C GLU A 165 -18.74 2.56 5.42
N ALA A 166 -19.31 3.77 5.37
CA ALA A 166 -19.39 4.52 4.13
C ALA A 166 -17.98 4.76 3.55
N GLY A 167 -17.79 4.43 2.28
CA GLY A 167 -16.51 4.59 1.60
C GLY A 167 -15.48 3.49 1.85
N ARG A 168 -15.72 2.52 2.76
CA ARG A 168 -14.83 1.35 2.90
C ARG A 168 -14.81 0.51 1.63
N LEU A 169 -15.99 0.22 1.08
CA LEU A 169 -16.15 -0.48 -0.19
C LEU A 169 -16.31 0.54 -1.33
N VAL A 170 -15.36 0.54 -2.26
CA VAL A 170 -15.34 1.35 -3.47
C VAL A 170 -15.98 0.54 -4.59
N ARG A 171 -17.20 0.94 -4.96
CA ARG A 171 -17.93 0.34 -6.08
C ARG A 171 -17.39 0.85 -7.40
N GLY A 172 -17.58 0.09 -8.46
CA GLY A 172 -17.21 0.55 -9.78
C GLY A 172 -17.81 -0.24 -10.91
N SER A 173 -17.54 0.23 -12.12
CA SER A 173 -17.89 -0.42 -13.36
C SER A 173 -16.81 -0.16 -14.41
N ILE A 174 -16.81 -0.98 -15.44
CA ILE A 174 -15.89 -0.83 -16.56
C ILE A 174 -16.67 -0.78 -17.87
N THR A 175 -16.19 0.05 -18.79
CA THR A 175 -16.57 0.03 -20.20
C THR A 175 -15.35 -0.30 -21.05
N ASP A 176 -15.49 -0.38 -22.37
CA ASP A 176 -14.38 -0.72 -23.26
C ASP A 176 -13.18 0.24 -23.15
N SER A 177 -13.42 1.49 -22.74
CA SER A 177 -12.39 2.53 -22.71
C SER A 177 -12.22 3.23 -21.37
N SER A 178 -13.04 2.93 -20.35
CA SER A 178 -12.99 3.67 -19.08
C SER A 178 -13.35 2.83 -17.87
N VAL A 179 -12.76 3.19 -16.73
CA VAL A 179 -13.12 2.66 -15.42
C VAL A 179 -13.80 3.78 -14.64
N GLN A 180 -14.96 3.49 -14.08
CA GLN A 180 -15.69 4.39 -13.19
C GLN A 180 -15.63 3.83 -11.78
N LEU A 181 -15.11 4.61 -10.82
CA LEU A 181 -15.02 4.23 -9.42
C LEU A 181 -15.80 5.24 -8.57
N VAL A 182 -16.68 4.75 -7.71
CA VAL A 182 -17.42 5.55 -6.74
C VAL A 182 -16.55 5.69 -5.49
N LEU A 183 -15.63 6.65 -5.55
CA LEU A 183 -14.84 7.05 -4.41
C LEU A 183 -15.61 8.12 -3.64
N ALA A 184 -16.03 7.79 -2.42
CA ALA A 184 -16.27 8.86 -1.45
C ALA A 184 -14.97 9.68 -1.34
N PRO A 185 -15.03 11.02 -1.28
CA PRO A 185 -13.84 11.80 -0.98
C PRO A 185 -13.20 11.18 0.25
N ALA A 186 -11.90 10.87 0.18
CA ALA A 186 -11.17 10.50 1.38
C ALA A 186 -11.46 11.64 2.35
N GLU A 187 -11.98 11.32 3.54
CA GLU A 187 -12.09 12.31 4.61
C GLU A 187 -10.73 12.97 4.66
N THR A 188 -10.71 14.21 4.17
CA THR A 188 -9.51 15.00 4.22
C THR A 188 -9.42 15.23 5.70
N GLU A 189 -8.51 14.52 6.38
CA GLU A 189 -8.17 14.84 7.76
C GLU A 189 -7.88 16.33 7.75
N GLU A 190 -8.90 17.06 8.18
CA GLU A 190 -8.88 18.48 8.34
C GLU A 190 -7.77 18.72 9.36
N THR A 191 -6.73 19.39 8.87
CA THR A 191 -5.66 19.99 9.64
C THR A 191 -6.16 20.42 11.02
N ALA A 192 -5.71 19.70 12.05
CA ALA A 192 -5.72 20.14 13.44
C ALA A 192 -4.29 20.06 13.97
#